data_AF-A0A6U5PAL4-F1
#
_entry.id   AF-A0A6U5PAL4-F1
#
_cell.length_a   1.000
_cell.length_b   1.000
_cell.length_c   1.000
_cell.angle_alpha   90.00
_cell.angle_beta   90.00
_cell.angle_gamma   90.00
#
_symmetry.space_group_name_H-M   'P 1'
#
loop_
_entity.id
_entity.type
_entity.pdbx_description
1 polymer ?
#
loop_
_entity_poly.entity_id
_entity_poly.type
_entity_poly.pdbx_seq_one_letter_code
_entity_poly.pdbx_strand_id
1 'polypeptide(L)'
;TIMFPTLLTAATCYITAFLAAPPVDIDGIREPVAGSLLYGNNIITGAVIPSSNAIGMHLYPTWEAASIDEWLYNGGEYQLIVMHFLLGVASYMGREWELSYRLGMRPWIFVAFSAPVAAATAVFLTYP
;
A
#
# COMPACT_ATOMS: atom_id res chain seq x y z
N THR A 1 14.15 -4.28 12.32
CA THR A 1 13.37 -3.22 13.01
C THR A 1 12.40 -2.51 12.08
N ILE A 2 12.72 -2.23 10.81
CA ILE A 2 11.84 -1.53 9.85
C ILE A 2 10.59 -2.33 9.44
N MET A 3 10.74 -3.64 9.23
CA MET A 3 9.67 -4.52 8.72
C MET A 3 8.38 -4.48 9.53
N PHE A 4 8.46 -4.57 10.86
CA PHE A 4 7.28 -4.65 11.71
C PHE A 4 6.42 -3.38 11.71
N PRO A 5 6.95 -2.18 12.01
CA PRO A 5 6.13 -0.96 12.01
C PRO A 5 5.56 -0.66 10.62
N THR A 6 6.34 -0.88 9.55
CA THR A 6 5.85 -0.62 8.18
C THR A 6 4.72 -1.57 7.78
N LEU A 7 4.87 -2.88 7.99
CA LEU A 7 3.82 -3.85 7.66
C LEU A 7 2.58 -3.71 8.56
N LEU A 8 2.75 -3.39 9.84
CA LEU A 8 1.62 -3.15 10.74
C LEU A 8 0.82 -1.90 10.33
N THR A 9 1.50 -0.81 9.97
CA THR A 9 0.84 0.40 9.46
C THR A 9 0.10 0.12 8.16
N ALA A 10 0.74 -0.56 7.19
CA ALA A 10 0.11 -0.90 5.91
C ALA A 10 -1.11 -1.83 6.10
N ALA A 11 -0.97 -2.87 6.90
CA ALA A 11 -2.06 -3.82 7.16
C ALA A 11 -3.25 -3.15 7.89
N THR A 12 -2.97 -2.33 8.89
CA THR A 12 -4.02 -1.61 9.65
C THR A 12 -4.78 -0.68 8.73
N CYS A 13 -4.08 0.15 7.95
CA CYS A 13 -4.69 1.08 7.00
C CYS A 13 -5.49 0.35 5.92
N TYR A 14 -4.95 -0.73 5.35
CA TYR A 14 -5.66 -1.54 4.36
C TYR A 14 -6.97 -2.12 4.91
N ILE A 15 -6.93 -2.73 6.10
CA ILE A 15 -8.12 -3.32 6.73
C ILE A 15 -9.17 -2.24 6.98
N THR A 16 -8.79 -1.09 7.55
CA THR A 16 -9.76 -0.02 7.83
C THR A 16 -10.32 0.58 6.55
N ALA A 17 -9.50 0.79 5.52
CA ALA A 17 -9.91 1.38 4.25
C ALA A 17 -10.85 0.43 3.47
N PHE A 18 -10.48 -0.85 3.37
CA PHE A 18 -11.29 -1.86 2.70
C PHE A 18 -12.67 -2.04 3.35
N LEU A 19 -12.75 -1.87 4.67
CA LEU A 19 -14.02 -1.93 5.40
C LEU A 19 -14.85 -0.65 5.23
N ALA A 20 -14.24 0.53 5.38
CA ALA A 20 -14.98 1.76 5.69
C ALA A 20 -14.57 3.04 4.94
N ALA A 21 -13.59 3.00 4.04
CA ALA A 21 -13.19 4.21 3.30
C ALA A 21 -14.37 4.79 2.49
N PRO A 22 -14.54 6.12 2.46
CA PRO A 22 -15.51 6.76 1.57
C PRO A 22 -15.09 6.60 0.08
N PRO A 23 -15.98 6.95 -0.87
CA PRO A 23 -15.64 6.98 -2.28
C PRO A 23 -14.48 7.94 -2.61
N VAL A 24 -13.63 7.54 -3.55
CA VAL A 24 -12.37 8.23 -3.92
C VAL A 24 -12.41 8.71 -5.37
N ASP A 25 -11.98 9.95 -5.63
CA ASP A 25 -11.92 10.53 -6.99
C ASP A 25 -10.63 10.12 -7.75
N ILE A 26 -10.56 8.84 -8.13
CA ILE A 26 -9.38 8.22 -8.76
C ILE A 26 -8.88 8.96 -10.01
N ASP A 27 -9.79 9.39 -10.89
CA ASP A 27 -9.41 10.01 -12.17
C ASP A 27 -9.24 11.54 -12.07
N GLY A 28 -9.52 12.12 -10.89
CA GLY A 28 -9.41 13.57 -10.65
C GLY A 28 -10.45 14.40 -11.40
N ILE A 29 -11.54 13.77 -11.85
CA ILE A 29 -12.62 14.37 -12.63
C ILE A 29 -13.86 14.67 -11.78
N ARG A 30 -13.75 14.56 -10.46
CA ARG A 30 -14.84 14.70 -9.49
C ARG A 30 -15.92 13.63 -9.64
N GLU A 31 -15.50 12.40 -9.96
CA GLU A 31 -16.38 11.22 -10.05
C GLU A 31 -15.88 10.14 -9.06
N PRO A 32 -16.28 10.21 -7.77
CA PRO A 32 -15.78 9.30 -6.77
C PRO A 32 -16.27 7.86 -6.95
N VAL A 33 -15.34 6.90 -6.83
CA VAL A 33 -15.61 5.47 -6.93
C VAL A 33 -15.66 4.85 -5.53
N ALA A 34 -16.73 4.12 -5.23
CA ALA A 34 -16.87 3.41 -3.95
C ALA A 34 -16.07 2.10 -3.96
N GLY A 35 -15.10 1.96 -3.05
CA GLY A 35 -14.28 0.76 -2.92
C GLY A 35 -14.55 -0.10 -1.68
N SER A 36 -15.12 0.45 -0.62
CA SER A 36 -15.21 -0.25 0.66
C SER A 36 -16.51 -1.05 0.84
N LEU A 37 -16.50 -2.01 1.78
CA LEU A 37 -17.66 -2.86 2.07
C LEU A 37 -18.87 -2.07 2.60
N LEU A 38 -18.65 -1.11 3.50
CA LEU A 38 -19.73 -0.28 4.04
C LEU A 38 -20.38 0.62 2.99
N TYR A 39 -19.71 0.86 1.86
CA TYR A 39 -20.23 1.61 0.73
C TYR A 39 -20.75 0.71 -0.41
N GLY A 40 -21.21 -0.51 -0.07
CA GLY A 40 -21.99 -1.36 -0.97
C GLY A 40 -21.19 -2.37 -1.77
N ASN A 41 -19.90 -2.55 -1.48
CA ASN A 41 -19.08 -3.58 -2.11
C ASN A 41 -19.13 -4.93 -1.37
N ASN A 42 -18.86 -6.00 -2.10
CA ASN A 42 -18.57 -7.32 -1.53
C ASN A 42 -17.07 -7.64 -1.64
N ILE A 43 -16.64 -8.84 -1.24
CA ILE A 43 -15.22 -9.24 -1.28
C ILE A 43 -14.62 -9.22 -2.70
N ILE A 44 -15.44 -9.42 -3.74
CA ILE A 44 -14.99 -9.43 -5.13
C ILE A 44 -14.89 -8.02 -5.70
N THR A 45 -15.85 -7.15 -5.38
CA THR A 45 -15.90 -5.78 -5.93
C THR A 45 -15.16 -4.74 -5.07
N GLY A 46 -14.85 -5.08 -3.82
CA GLY A 46 -14.18 -4.18 -2.90
C GLY A 46 -12.71 -3.96 -3.24
N ALA A 47 -12.24 -2.74 -3.02
CA ALA A 47 -10.86 -2.32 -3.23
C ALA A 47 -10.51 -1.10 -2.37
N VAL A 48 -9.22 -0.91 -2.11
CA VAL A 48 -8.70 0.42 -1.74
C VAL A 48 -8.39 1.14 -3.04
N ILE A 49 -9.15 2.20 -3.32
CA ILE A 49 -9.10 2.91 -4.61
C ILE A 49 -7.78 3.71 -4.71
N PRO A 50 -7.07 3.66 -5.85
CA PRO A 50 -5.86 4.46 -6.09
C PRO A 50 -6.06 5.97 -5.86
N SER A 51 -4.96 6.64 -5.50
CA SER A 51 -4.95 8.08 -5.27
C SER A 51 -5.31 8.86 -6.54
N SER A 52 -5.98 9.99 -6.36
CA SER A 52 -6.47 10.82 -7.47
C SER A 52 -5.39 11.21 -8.47
N ASN A 53 -5.71 11.16 -9.77
CA ASN A 53 -4.87 11.65 -10.85
C ASN A 53 -4.58 13.15 -10.73
N ALA A 54 -5.40 13.92 -9.99
CA ALA A 54 -5.11 15.31 -9.67
C ALA A 54 -3.85 15.48 -8.79
N ILE A 55 -3.45 14.44 -8.03
CA ILE A 55 -2.19 14.39 -7.28
C ILE A 55 -1.02 14.01 -8.20
N GLY A 56 -1.24 13.14 -9.19
CA GLY A 56 -0.17 12.58 -10.02
C GLY A 56 0.90 11.88 -9.17
N MET A 57 2.18 12.23 -9.40
CA MET A 57 3.32 11.63 -8.70
C MET A 57 3.76 12.39 -7.44
N HIS A 58 2.96 13.35 -6.97
CA HIS A 58 3.23 14.02 -5.70
C HIS A 58 3.02 13.06 -4.53
N LEU A 59 3.95 13.09 -3.57
CA LEU A 59 3.78 12.37 -2.31
C LEU A 59 2.70 13.08 -1.49
N TYR A 60 1.63 12.37 -1.15
CA TYR A 60 0.45 12.92 -0.47
C TYR A 60 0.22 12.26 0.91
N PRO A 61 1.08 12.56 1.89
CA PRO A 61 0.88 12.12 3.27
C PRO A 61 -0.28 12.89 3.92
N THR A 62 -0.75 12.39 5.06
CA THR A 62 -1.90 12.96 5.78
C THR A 62 -1.76 14.44 6.12
N TRP A 63 -0.53 14.93 6.33
CA TRP A 63 -0.26 16.33 6.67
C TRP A 63 -0.17 17.28 5.47
N GLU A 64 -0.25 16.79 4.23
CA GLU A 64 -0.40 17.65 3.04
C GLU A 64 -1.88 18.00 2.75
N ALA A 65 -2.82 17.26 3.33
CA ALA A 65 -4.24 17.56 3.23
C ALA A 65 -4.68 18.58 4.28
N ALA A 66 -5.68 19.41 3.98
CA ALA A 66 -6.25 20.34 4.95
C ALA A 66 -7.12 19.64 6.02
N SER A 67 -7.57 18.41 5.75
CA SER A 67 -8.36 17.60 6.65
C SER A 67 -8.25 16.11 6.33
N ILE A 68 -8.70 15.26 7.26
CA ILE A 68 -8.81 13.81 7.01
C ILE A 68 -9.83 13.53 5.91
N ASP A 69 -10.96 14.26 5.88
CA ASP A 69 -11.99 14.04 4.85
C ASP A 69 -11.46 14.31 3.43
N GLU A 70 -10.66 15.36 3.26
CA GLU A 70 -9.97 15.64 2.00
C GLU A 70 -8.98 14.54 1.65
N TRP A 71 -8.18 14.10 2.63
CA TRP A 71 -7.19 13.05 2.42
C TRP A 71 -7.84 11.74 1.96
N LEU A 72 -8.96 11.36 2.59
CA LEU A 72 -9.76 10.19 2.21
C LEU A 72 -10.38 10.36 0.81
N TYR A 73 -10.96 11.53 0.51
CA TYR A 73 -11.56 11.81 -0.81
C TYR A 73 -10.57 11.66 -1.96
N ASN A 74 -9.31 12.03 -1.73
CA ASN A 74 -8.24 11.95 -2.72
C ASN A 74 -7.49 10.60 -2.73
N GLY A 75 -7.91 9.62 -1.92
CA GLY A 75 -7.33 8.27 -1.91
C GLY A 75 -5.93 8.21 -1.28
N GLY A 76 -5.67 9.04 -0.27
CA GLY A 76 -4.40 9.08 0.42
C GLY A 76 -4.01 7.75 1.08
N GLU A 77 -4.98 6.91 1.47
CA GLU A 77 -4.73 5.56 2.00
C GLU A 77 -3.92 4.71 1.04
N TYR A 78 -4.17 4.82 -0.27
CA TYR A 78 -3.48 4.01 -1.27
C TYR A 78 -1.97 4.25 -1.26
N GLN A 79 -1.55 5.52 -1.28
CA GLN A 79 -0.13 5.86 -1.21
C GLN A 79 0.49 5.41 0.12
N LEU A 80 -0.20 5.61 1.25
CA LEU A 80 0.28 5.18 2.56
C LEU A 80 0.52 3.67 2.58
N ILE A 81 -0.45 2.87 2.12
CA ILE A 81 -0.36 1.42 2.09
C ILE A 81 0.78 0.97 1.19
N VAL A 82 0.84 1.44 -0.06
CA VAL A 82 1.85 1.03 -1.04
C VAL A 82 3.27 1.33 -0.53
N MET A 83 3.52 2.55 -0.05
CA MET A 83 4.86 2.95 0.38
C MET A 83 5.33 2.15 1.60
N HIS A 84 4.46 1.94 2.59
CA HIS A 84 4.80 1.15 3.77
C HIS A 84 4.91 -0.35 3.44
N PHE A 85 4.05 -0.87 2.57
CA PHE A 85 4.10 -2.27 2.13
C PHE A 85 5.42 -2.56 1.40
N LEU A 86 5.83 -1.74 0.44
CA LEU A 86 7.07 -1.95 -0.33
C LEU A 86 8.32 -1.90 0.57
N LEU A 87 8.39 -0.95 1.51
CA LEU A 87 9.46 -0.91 2.53
C LEU A 87 9.44 -2.14 3.43
N GLY A 88 8.24 -2.60 3.80
CA GLY A 88 8.03 -3.77 4.64
C GLY A 88 8.50 -5.07 3.97
N VAL A 89 8.11 -5.32 2.72
CA VAL A 89 8.51 -6.54 1.99
C VAL A 89 9.97 -6.51 1.56
N ALA A 90 10.55 -5.35 1.25
CA ALA A 90 11.98 -5.21 1.04
C ALA A 90 12.78 -5.54 2.31
N SER A 91 12.30 -5.06 3.46
CA SER A 91 12.88 -5.40 4.77
C SER A 91 12.69 -6.88 5.13
N TYR A 92 11.57 -7.48 4.74
CA TYR A 92 11.31 -8.91 4.93
C TYR A 92 12.29 -9.77 4.12
N MET A 93 12.54 -9.41 2.85
CA MET A 93 13.57 -10.06 2.02
C MET A 93 14.95 -10.00 2.70
N GLY A 94 15.35 -8.85 3.24
CA GLY A 94 16.59 -8.71 4.03
C GLY A 94 16.61 -9.59 5.29
N ARG A 95 15.46 -9.74 5.97
CA ARG A 95 15.32 -10.60 7.15
C ARG A 95 15.49 -12.08 6.81
N GLU A 96 15.04 -12.55 5.65
CA GLU A 96 15.26 -13.93 5.20
C GLU A 96 16.76 -14.22 5.06
N TRP A 97 17.51 -13.29 4.47
CA TRP A 97 18.96 -13.38 4.41
C TRP A 97 19.60 -13.37 5.80
N GLU A 98 19.22 -12.41 6.67
CA GLU A 98 19.78 -12.29 8.01
C GLU A 98 19.61 -13.59 8.81
N LEU A 99 18.41 -14.17 8.82
CA LEU A 99 18.15 -15.41 9.54
C LEU A 99 18.95 -16.58 8.95
N SER A 100 19.05 -16.67 7.62
CA SER A 100 19.86 -17.71 6.98
C SER A 100 21.33 -17.63 7.42
N TYR A 101 21.87 -16.43 7.55
CA TYR A 101 23.22 -16.20 8.02
C TYR A 101 23.40 -16.59 9.50
N ARG A 102 22.46 -16.18 10.38
CA ARG A 102 22.50 -16.53 11.81
C ARG A 102 22.46 -18.03 12.07
N LEU A 103 21.81 -18.79 11.19
CA LEU A 103 21.68 -20.24 11.29
C LEU A 103 22.74 -21.01 10.48
N GLY A 104 23.66 -20.33 9.79
CA GLY A 104 24.66 -20.98 8.93
C GLY A 104 24.05 -21.72 7.73
N MET A 105 22.87 -21.31 7.27
CA MET A 105 22.19 -21.87 6.11
C MET A 105 22.76 -21.31 4.81
N ARG A 106 22.46 -21.98 3.68
CA ARG A 106 22.77 -21.46 2.35
C ARG A 106 21.84 -20.26 2.03
N PRO A 107 22.36 -19.10 1.57
CA PRO A 107 21.61 -17.85 1.54
C PRO A 107 20.92 -17.59 0.18
N TRP A 108 19.93 -18.39 -0.24
CA TRP A 108 19.21 -18.12 -1.51
C TRP A 108 17.69 -18.04 -1.40
N ILE A 109 17.12 -18.20 -0.21
CA ILE A 109 15.68 -18.04 0.00
C ILE A 109 15.25 -16.62 -0.39
N PHE A 110 15.96 -15.62 0.12
CA PHE A 110 15.70 -14.21 -0.20
C PHE A 110 15.88 -13.87 -1.69
N VAL A 111 16.76 -14.60 -2.40
CA VAL A 111 16.94 -14.42 -3.85
C VAL A 111 15.69 -14.92 -4.59
N ALA A 112 15.13 -16.06 -4.20
CA ALA A 112 13.86 -16.52 -4.77
C ALA A 112 12.70 -15.56 -4.43
N PHE A 113 12.66 -15.05 -3.20
CA PHE A 113 11.65 -14.07 -2.77
C PHE A 113 11.78 -12.70 -3.47
N SER A 114 12.94 -12.38 -4.06
CA SER A 114 13.09 -11.14 -4.84
C SER A 114 12.18 -11.08 -6.07
N ALA A 115 11.78 -12.23 -6.64
CA ALA A 115 10.91 -12.27 -7.81
C ALA A 115 9.50 -11.66 -7.54
N PRO A 116 8.74 -12.10 -6.51
CA PRO A 116 7.47 -11.45 -6.19
C PRO A 116 7.63 -10.02 -5.67
N VAL A 117 8.73 -9.68 -4.99
CA VAL A 117 9.02 -8.30 -4.58
C VAL A 117 9.19 -7.40 -5.81
N ALA A 118 9.95 -7.85 -6.82
CA ALA A 118 10.13 -7.11 -8.06
C ALA A 118 8.82 -6.94 -8.83
N ALA A 119 7.98 -7.99 -8.90
CA ALA A 119 6.67 -7.91 -9.53
C ALA A 119 5.75 -6.89 -8.82
N ALA A 120 5.72 -6.89 -7.49
CA ALA A 120 4.96 -5.92 -6.71
C ALA A 120 5.46 -4.48 -6.93
N THR A 121 6.78 -4.27 -6.92
CA THR A 121 7.39 -2.96 -7.21
C THR A 121 7.04 -2.48 -8.61
N ALA A 122 7.04 -3.37 -9.60
CA ALA A 122 6.70 -3.01 -10.97
C ALA A 122 5.28 -2.44 -11.09
N VAL A 123 4.29 -3.11 -10.49
CA VAL A 123 2.88 -2.69 -10.60
C VAL A 123 2.52 -1.52 -9.68
N PHE A 124 3.16 -1.41 -8.51
CA PHE A 124 2.79 -0.38 -7.53
C PHE A 124 3.66 0.87 -7.55
N LEU A 125 4.84 0.85 -8.18
CA LEU A 125 5.76 1.99 -8.17
C LEU A 125 6.39 2.31 -9.54
N THR A 126 6.66 1.32 -10.40
CA THR A 126 7.33 1.58 -11.70
C THR A 126 6.36 1.94 -12.81
N TYR A 127 5.17 1.33 -12.83
CA TYR A 127 4.16 1.57 -13.85
C TYR A 127 3.39 2.89 -13.67
N PRO A 128 2.95 3.27 -12.45
CA PRO A 128 2.38 4.58 -12.21
C PRO A 128 3.37 5.71 -12.52
#